data_AF-A0A2N2I4A5-F1
#
_entry.id   AF-A0A2N2I4A5-F1
#
_cell.length_a   1.000
_cell.length_b   1.000
_cell.length_c   1.000
_cell.angle_alpha   90.00
_cell.angle_beta   90.00
_cell.angle_gamma   90.00
#
_symmetry.space_group_name_H-M   'P 1'
#
loop_
_entity.id
_entity.type
_entity.pdbx_description
1 polymer ?
#
loop_
_entity_poly.entity_id
_entity_poly.type
_entity_poly.pdbx_seq_one_letter_code
_entity_poly.pdbx_strand_id
1 'polypeptide(L)' 'MNIKLKYGSEYRVLELPDDSDVTIMKPRDMPVLEDLGRALDEALDHPIDTPPLEGRARPESIAIAVPDETRPA' A
#
# COMPACT_ATOMS: atom_id res chain seq x y z
N MET A 1 -29.63 -7.07 -6.59
CA MET A 1 -28.17 -7.22 -6.77
C MET A 1 -27.50 -7.65 -5.47
N ASN A 2 -26.40 -8.40 -5.55
CA ASN A 2 -25.66 -8.90 -4.38
C ASN A 2 -24.24 -8.31 -4.33
N ILE A 3 -23.92 -7.55 -3.28
CA ILE A 3 -22.61 -6.90 -3.10
C ILE A 3 -21.87 -7.55 -1.93
N LYS A 4 -20.66 -8.05 -2.18
CA LYS A 4 -19.79 -8.62 -1.15
C LYS A 4 -18.96 -7.52 -0.48
N LEU A 5 -19.23 -7.24 0.79
CA LEU A 5 -18.55 -6.20 1.58
C LEU A 5 -17.72 -6.83 2.71
N LYS A 6 -16.48 -6.36 2.88
CA LYS A 6 -15.63 -6.77 4.01
C LYS A 6 -16.23 -6.22 5.31
N TYR A 7 -16.39 -7.09 6.31
CA TYR A 7 -16.93 -6.72 7.63
C TYR A 7 -16.20 -7.52 8.72
N GLY A 8 -15.29 -6.85 9.43
CA GLY A 8 -14.35 -7.50 10.34
C GLY A 8 -13.40 -8.44 9.58
N SER A 9 -13.31 -9.68 10.05
CA SER A 9 -12.49 -10.75 9.44
C SER A 9 -13.19 -11.50 8.30
N GLU A 10 -14.47 -11.20 8.06
CA GLU A 10 -15.31 -11.92 7.11
C GLU A 10 -15.86 -10.97 6.04
N TYR A 11 -16.73 -11.53 5.20
CA TYR A 11 -17.54 -10.77 4.27
C TYR A 11 -19.02 -10.93 4.59
N ARG A 12 -19.80 -9.91 4.25
CA ARG A 12 -21.26 -9.93 4.26
C ARG A 12 -21.77 -9.68 2.85
N VAL A 13 -22.91 -10.27 2.54
CA VAL A 13 -23.60 -10.05 1.26
C VAL A 13 -24.72 -9.06 1.53
N LEU A 14 -24.67 -7.93 0.84
CA LEU A 14 -25.74 -6.94 0.82
C LEU A 14 -26.64 -7.24 -0.37
N GLU A 15 -27.93 -7.43 -0.11
CA GLU A 15 -28.95 -7.58 -1.14
C GLU A 15 -29.66 -6.23 -1.31
N LEU A 16 -29.55 -5.64 -2.50
CA LEU A 16 -30.25 -4.40 -2.86
C LEU A 16 -31.24 -4.67 -3.99
N PRO A 17 -32.39 -3.97 -4.05
CA PRO A 17 -33.31 -4.05 -5.18
C PRO A 17 -32.60 -3.74 -6.51
N ASP A 18 -33.01 -4.42 -7.58
CA ASP A 18 -32.37 -4.28 -8.90
C ASP A 18 -32.66 -2.93 -9.57
N ASP A 19 -33.70 -2.23 -9.13
CA ASP A 19 -34.12 -0.89 -9.59
C ASP A 19 -33.43 0.26 -8.84
N SER A 20 -32.55 -0.06 -7.88
CA SER A 20 -31.79 0.94 -7.14
C SER A 20 -30.67 1.56 -8.00
N ASP A 21 -30.53 2.89 -7.94
CA ASP A 21 -29.38 3.58 -8.54
C ASP A 21 -28.15 3.38 -7.65
N VAL A 22 -27.23 2.51 -8.09
CA VAL A 22 -26.06 2.09 -7.31
C VAL A 22 -24.80 2.27 -8.13
N THR A 23 -23.82 2.97 -7.54
CA THR A 23 -22.46 3.08 -8.07
C THR A 23 -21.47 2.44 -7.11
N ILE A 24 -20.65 1.49 -7.61
CA ILE A 24 -19.60 0.83 -6.81
C ILE A 24 -18.25 1.46 -7.17
N MET A 25 -17.67 2.22 -6.24
CA MET A 25 -16.33 2.77 -6.38
C MET A 25 -15.30 1.80 -5.81
N LYS A 26 -14.30 1.41 -6.63
CA LYS A 26 -13.21 0.52 -6.22
C LYS A 26 -11.86 1.23 -6.36
N PRO A 27 -10.85 0.85 -5.56
CA PRO A 27 -9.47 1.25 -5.81
C PRO A 27 -9.04 0.86 -7.23
N ARG A 28 -8.05 1.57 -7.77
CA ARG A 28 -7.40 1.14 -9.01
C ARG A 28 -6.61 -0.13 -8.73
N ASP A 29 -6.72 -1.10 -9.62
CA ASP A 29 -5.85 -2.27 -9.61
C ASP A 29 -4.42 -1.81 -9.92
N MET A 30 -3.51 -2.09 -8.99
CA MET A 30 -2.08 -1.83 -9.16
C MET A 30 -1.38 -3.16 -9.42
N PRO A 31 -0.41 -3.21 -10.34
CA PRO A 31 0.36 -4.43 -10.56
C PRO A 31 1.10 -4.82 -9.28
N VAL A 32 1.13 -6.11 -9.00
CA VAL A 32 1.90 -6.66 -7.88
C VAL A 32 3.38 -6.62 -8.26
N LEU A 33 4.23 -6.21 -7.32
CA LEU A 33 5.68 -6.29 -7.50
C LEU A 33 6.10 -7.76 -7.59
N GLU A 34 6.81 -8.14 -8.64
CA GLU A 34 7.28 -9.51 -8.85
C GLU A 34 8.37 -9.90 -7.84
N ASP A 35 9.26 -8.96 -7.52
CA ASP A 35 10.35 -9.11 -6.56
C ASP A 35 10.44 -7.86 -5.68
N LEU A 36 10.00 -8.01 -4.43
CA LEU A 36 9.99 -6.92 -3.46
C LEU A 36 11.40 -6.45 -3.08
N GLY A 37 12.36 -7.38 -2.97
CA GLY A 37 13.73 -7.06 -2.58
C GLY A 37 14.39 -6.22 -3.65
N ARG A 38 14.30 -6.67 -4.90
CA ARG A 38 14.81 -5.92 -6.04
C ARG A 38 14.17 -4.54 -6.20
N ALA A 39 12.85 -4.45 -6.03
CA ALA A 39 12.14 -3.17 -6.12
C ALA A 39 12.59 -2.17 -5.04
N LEU A 40 12.90 -2.65 -3.83
CA LEU A 40 13.44 -1.83 -2.76
C LEU A 40 14.86 -1.35 -3.08
N ASP A 41 15.73 -2.25 -3.54
CA ASP A 41 17.10 -1.92 -3.93
C ASP A 41 17.12 -0.85 -5.04
N GLU A 42 16.33 -1.04 -6.10
CA GLU A 42 16.20 -0.07 -7.19
C GLU A 42 15.71 1.31 -6.69
N ALA A 43 14.79 1.35 -5.73
CA ALA A 43 14.30 2.60 -5.15
C ALA A 43 15.33 3.32 -4.27
N LEU A 44 16.17 2.57 -3.55
CA LEU A 44 17.23 3.13 -2.70
C LEU A 44 18.42 3.63 -3.55
N ASP A 45 18.75 2.92 -4.62
CA ASP A 45 19.83 3.28 -5.56
C ASP A 45 19.47 4.47 -6.46
N HIS A 46 18.17 4.70 -6.70
CA HIS A 46 17.65 5.79 -7.54
C HIS A 46 16.70 6.73 -6.80
N PRO A 47 17.18 7.46 -5.77
CA PRO A 47 16.36 8.36 -4.98
C PRO A 47 15.83 9.54 -5.82
N ILE A 48 14.61 10.00 -5.47
CA ILE A 48 13.97 11.15 -6.10
C ILE A 48 14.47 12.43 -5.43
N ASP A 49 15.01 13.35 -6.24
CA ASP A 49 15.38 14.72 -5.83
C ASP A 49 16.36 14.82 -4.64
N THR A 50 17.14 13.78 -4.37
CA THR A 50 18.15 13.77 -3.30
C THR A 50 19.31 12.82 -3.63
N PRO A 51 20.51 13.00 -3.06
CA PRO A 51 21.57 12.00 -3.15
C PRO A 51 21.20 10.68 -2.46
N PRO A 52 21.79 9.54 -2.91
CA PRO A 52 21.68 8.25 -2.23
C PRO A 52 22.26 8.32 -0.81
N LEU A 53 21.89 7.36 0.03
CA LEU A 53 22.29 7.35 1.44
C LEU A 53 23.81 7.25 1.60
N GLU A 54 24.45 6.45 0.74
CA GLU A 54 25.89 6.21 0.66
C GLU A 54 26.66 7.45 0.22
N GLY A 55 26.00 8.37 -0.49
CA GLY A 55 26.57 9.65 -0.93
C GLY A 55 26.63 10.71 0.15
N ARG A 56 26.14 10.42 1.37
CA ARG A 56 26.08 11.38 2.48
C ARG A 56 27.32 11.29 3.37
N ALA A 57 27.65 12.39 4.04
CA ALA A 57 28.69 12.38 5.08
C ALA A 57 28.31 11.39 6.18
N ARG A 58 29.31 10.63 6.67
CA ARG A 58 29.08 9.60 7.68
C ARG A 58 28.55 10.24 8.97
N PRO A 59 27.34 9.87 9.44
CA PRO A 59 26.78 10.43 10.66
C PRO A 59 27.40 9.80 11.90
N GLU A 60 27.32 10.50 13.03
CA GLU A 60 27.70 9.96 14.35
C GLU A 60 26.64 8.96 14.88
N SER A 61 25.37 9.24 14.61
CA SER A 61 24.24 8.37 14.96
C SER A 61 23.15 8.41 13.88
N ILE A 62 22.34 7.35 13.81
CA ILE A 62 21.26 7.18 12.84
C ILE A 62 19.98 6.83 13.59
N ALA A 63 18.88 7.48 13.21
CA ALA A 63 17.53 7.12 13.64
C ALA A 63 16.69 6.75 12.40
N ILE A 64 15.94 5.66 12.48
CA ILE A 64 15.03 5.20 11.43
C ILE A 64 13.62 5.24 12.01
N ALA A 65 12.76 6.06 11.43
CA ALA A 65 11.34 6.08 11.78
C ALA A 65 10.64 4.92 11.06
N VAL A 66 10.02 4.03 11.82
CA VAL A 66 9.18 2.95 11.31
C VAL A 66 7.71 3.21 11.67
N PRO A 67 6.74 2.75 10.86
CA PRO A 67 5.34 2.90 11.21
C PRO A 67 4.95 2.08 12.46
N ASP A 68 3.87 2.48 13.12
CA ASP A 68 3.33 1.81 14.30
C ASP A 68 2.49 0.56 13.97
N GLU A 69 1.94 -0.08 14.99
CA GLU A 69 1.13 -1.30 14.84
C GLU A 69 -0.20 -1.08 14.10
N THR A 70 -0.58 0.17 13.81
CA THR A 70 -1.81 0.47 13.07
C THR A 70 -1.62 0.37 11.56
N ARG A 71 -0.41 0.13 11.07
CA ARG A 71 -0.13 -0.15 9.65
C ARG A 71 -0.16 -1.64 9.35
N PRO A 72 -0.60 -2.05 8.14
CA PRO A 72 -0.58 -3.45 7.74
C PRO A 72 0.85 -4.01 7.79
N ALA A 73 0.98 -5.23 8.30
CA ALA A 73 2.18 -6.04 8.20
C ALA A 73 2.29 -6.72 6.82
#